data_AF-X1LUP6-F1
#
_entry.id   AF-X1LUP6-F1
#
_cell.length_a   1.000
_cell.length_b   1.000
_cell.length_c   1.000
_cell.angle_alpha   90.00
_cell.angle_beta   90.00
_cell.angle_gamma   90.00
#
_symmetry.space_group_name_H-M   'P 1'
#
loop_
_entity.id
_entity.type
_entity.pdbx_description
1 polymer ?
#
loop_
_entity_poly.entity_id
_entity_poly.type
_entity_poly.pdbx_seq_one_letter_code
_entity_poly.pdbx_strand_id
1 'polypeptide(L)'
;MEVRGDEKTCKIAEGIKPATEEDWQTEYLDLILSVKVVKGIEAAIHHINRYGSHHSDAIVTENLRKSRKFLQEVDSAAVYVNASTRFTDGGEFGLGAEIGISTQKLHARGPMGVCELTSSKFIILGDGQIRE
;
A
#
# COMPACT_ATOMS: atom_id res chain seq x y z
N MET A 1 3.83 1.97 24.01
CA MET A 1 3.87 2.47 22.62
C MET A 1 4.95 3.51 22.53
N GLU A 2 5.87 3.36 21.59
CA GLU A 2 6.94 4.31 21.32
C GLU A 2 6.60 5.14 20.08
N VAL A 3 6.78 6.45 20.15
CA VAL A 3 6.56 7.35 19.00
C VAL A 3 7.87 8.02 18.63
N ARG A 4 8.24 7.92 17.35
CA ARG A 4 9.38 8.60 16.75
C ARG A 4 8.87 9.66 15.78
N GLY A 5 9.40 10.87 15.81
CA GLY A 5 8.86 11.99 15.05
C GLY A 5 9.90 12.87 14.39
N ASP A 6 9.51 13.54 13.29
CA ASP A 6 10.33 14.63 12.75
C ASP A 6 10.41 15.82 13.72
N GLU A 7 11.26 16.81 13.42
CA GLU A 7 11.44 17.99 14.28
C GLU A 7 10.13 18.73 14.59
N LYS A 8 9.19 18.75 13.64
CA LYS A 8 7.89 19.40 13.85
C LYS A 8 7.04 18.60 14.79
N THR A 9 7.00 17.28 14.63
CA THR A 9 6.26 16.37 15.49
C THR A 9 6.78 16.43 16.92
N CYS A 10 8.11 16.42 17.11
CA CYS A 10 8.75 16.52 18.42
C CYS A 10 8.41 17.83 19.15
N LYS A 11 8.06 18.90 18.43
CA LYS A 11 7.65 20.18 19.02
C LYS A 11 6.18 20.20 19.47
N ILE A 12 5.36 19.22 19.04
CA ILE A 12 3.91 19.21 19.32
C ILE A 12 3.59 18.53 20.65
N ALA A 13 4.34 17.49 21.04
CA ALA A 13 4.10 16.76 22.28
C ALA A 13 5.39 16.22 22.90
N GLU A 14 5.38 16.09 24.23
CA GLU A 14 6.47 15.51 25.00
C GLU A 14 6.53 13.97 24.84
N GLY A 15 7.71 13.39 25.06
CA GLY A 15 7.92 11.93 25.00
C GLY A 15 8.10 11.36 23.59
N ILE A 16 8.07 12.19 22.55
CA ILE A 16 8.36 11.78 21.17
C ILE A 16 9.88 11.75 20.96
N LYS A 17 10.40 10.60 20.52
CA LYS A 17 11.82 10.46 20.17
C LYS A 17 12.08 11.07 18.79
N PRO A 18 13.24 11.71 18.54
CA PRO A 18 13.60 12.14 17.20
C PRO A 18 13.71 10.94 16.25
N ALA A 19 12.99 11.00 15.12
CA ALA A 19 13.13 10.04 14.04
C ALA A 19 14.37 10.34 13.19
N THR A 20 15.04 9.26 12.79
CA THR A 20 16.15 9.23 11.84
C THR A 20 15.64 8.95 10.43
N GLU A 21 16.52 8.95 9.43
CA GLU A 21 16.16 8.58 8.06
C GLU A 21 15.76 7.10 7.92
N GLU A 22 16.40 6.23 8.71
CA GLU A 22 16.14 4.78 8.74
C GLU A 22 14.74 4.45 9.27
N ASP A 23 14.24 5.25 10.22
CA ASP A 23 12.90 5.09 10.81
C ASP A 23 11.76 5.26 9.79
N TRP A 24 12.01 5.89 8.63
CA TRP A 24 11.02 6.01 7.56
C TRP A 24 10.91 4.73 6.71
N GLN A 25 11.97 3.93 6.64
CA GLN A 25 12.02 2.68 5.86
C GLN A 25 11.77 1.43 6.72
N THR A 26 11.78 1.60 8.04
CA THR A 26 11.73 0.49 8.99
C THR A 26 10.29 0.02 9.23
N GLU A 27 10.04 -1.27 8.99
CA GLU A 27 8.84 -1.95 9.46
C GLU A 27 9.13 -2.58 10.84
N TYR A 28 8.45 -2.08 11.88
CA TYR A 28 8.79 -2.44 13.26
C TYR A 28 8.17 -3.75 13.75
N LEU A 29 7.00 -4.12 13.24
CA LEU A 29 6.20 -5.25 13.74
C LEU A 29 6.01 -5.25 15.28
N ASP A 30 5.93 -4.06 15.87
CA ASP A 30 5.82 -3.82 17.30
C ASP A 30 5.01 -2.54 17.55
N LEU A 31 4.78 -2.18 18.81
CA LEU A 31 4.10 -0.96 19.25
C LEU A 31 4.99 0.29 19.11
N ILE A 32 5.60 0.47 17.95
CA ILE A 32 6.48 1.58 17.57
C ILE A 32 5.88 2.29 16.34
N LEU A 33 5.82 3.63 16.36
CA LEU A 33 5.24 4.43 15.28
C LEU A 33 6.14 5.61 14.90
N SER A 34 6.49 5.73 13.62
CA SER A 34 7.12 6.92 13.03
C SER A 34 6.06 7.92 12.56
N VAL A 35 6.19 9.20 12.92
CA VAL A 35 5.23 10.27 12.58
C VAL A 35 5.94 11.46 11.93
N LYS A 36 5.40 11.93 10.80
CA LYS A 36 5.99 13.04 10.04
C LYS A 36 4.94 14.10 9.71
N VAL A 37 5.28 15.38 9.90
CA VAL A 37 4.40 16.49 9.50
C VAL A 37 4.72 16.91 8.06
N VAL A 38 3.78 16.69 7.16
CA VAL A 38 3.88 17.04 5.73
C VAL A 38 3.10 18.31 5.39
N LYS A 39 3.55 19.05 4.36
CA LYS A 39 2.91 20.32 3.94
C LYS A 39 1.56 20.13 3.23
N GLY A 40 1.19 18.91 2.86
CA GLY A 40 -0.04 18.61 2.13
C GLY A 40 0.01 17.27 1.42
N ILE A 41 -0.99 17.04 0.55
CA ILE A 41 -1.19 15.74 -0.10
C ILE A 41 -0.02 15.34 -1.02
N GLU A 42 0.55 16.27 -1.79
CA GLU A 42 1.69 15.96 -2.67
C GLU A 42 2.87 15.40 -1.88
N ALA A 43 3.19 16.06 -0.76
CA ALA A 43 4.30 15.64 0.10
C ALA A 43 4.00 14.31 0.81
N ALA A 44 2.73 14.03 1.14
CA ALA A 44 2.32 12.74 1.67
C ALA A 44 2.53 11.62 0.64
N ILE A 45 2.03 11.80 -0.58
CA ILE A 45 2.18 10.83 -1.68
C ILE A 45 3.65 10.57 -1.99
N HIS A 46 4.47 11.63 -2.09
CA HIS A 46 5.91 11.47 -2.33
C HIS A 46 6.61 10.73 -1.19
N HIS A 47 6.21 10.96 0.06
CA HIS A 47 6.77 10.24 1.20
C HIS A 47 6.41 8.76 1.15
N ILE A 48 5.13 8.45 0.92
CA ILE A 48 4.64 7.07 0.79
C ILE A 48 5.35 6.33 -0.34
N ASN A 49 5.36 6.89 -1.55
CA ASN A 49 5.98 6.24 -2.71
C ASN A 49 7.51 6.11 -2.60
N ARG A 50 8.16 6.91 -1.74
CA ARG A 50 9.62 6.84 -1.53
C ARG A 50 10.01 5.84 -0.45
N TYR A 51 9.24 5.75 0.63
CA TYR A 51 9.65 5.02 1.83
C TYR A 51 8.78 3.79 2.13
N GLY A 52 7.55 3.76 1.63
CA GLY A 52 6.65 2.63 1.81
C GLY A 52 7.10 1.40 1.02
N SER A 53 6.70 0.23 1.49
CA SER A 53 6.96 -1.07 0.85
C SER A 53 6.00 -1.38 -0.31
N HIS A 54 5.15 -0.42 -0.69
CA HIS A 54 4.08 -0.59 -1.68
C HIS A 54 3.04 -1.66 -1.30
N HIS A 55 2.87 -1.95 0.00
CA HIS A 55 1.91 -2.94 0.50
C HIS A 55 0.52 -2.36 0.70
N SER A 56 0.35 -1.44 1.66
CA SER A 56 -0.95 -0.88 2.00
C SER A 56 -0.83 0.52 2.56
N ASP A 57 -1.57 1.44 1.96
CA ASP A 57 -1.53 2.85 2.33
C ASP A 57 -2.93 3.45 2.38
N ALA A 58 -3.15 4.37 3.31
CA ALA A 58 -4.47 4.93 3.55
C ALA A 58 -4.40 6.45 3.71
N ILE A 59 -5.46 7.12 3.27
CA ILE A 59 -5.72 8.53 3.56
C ILE A 59 -6.99 8.65 4.40
N VAL A 60 -6.95 9.50 5.43
CA VAL A 60 -8.14 9.95 6.16
C VAL A 60 -8.47 11.37 5.70
N THR A 61 -9.58 11.55 4.99
CA THR A 61 -10.01 12.85 4.47
C THR A 61 -11.49 12.89 4.10
N GLU A 62 -12.13 14.04 4.30
CA GLU A 62 -13.48 14.34 3.77
C GLU A 62 -13.42 15.02 2.39
N ASN A 63 -12.23 15.38 1.91
CA ASN A 63 -12.07 16.09 0.65
C ASN A 63 -12.01 15.11 -0.53
N LEU A 64 -13.07 15.10 -1.33
CA LEU A 64 -13.21 14.21 -2.49
C LEU A 64 -12.09 14.36 -3.54
N ARG A 65 -11.54 15.57 -3.74
CA ARG A 65 -10.44 15.77 -4.69
C ARG A 65 -9.16 15.15 -4.17
N LYS A 66 -8.87 15.31 -2.88
CA LYS A 66 -7.71 14.72 -2.22
C LYS A 66 -7.81 13.20 -2.19
N SER A 67 -8.96 12.63 -1.87
CA SER A 67 -9.15 11.18 -1.86
C SER A 67 -8.92 10.55 -3.24
N ARG A 68 -9.53 11.11 -4.29
CA ARG A 68 -9.32 10.64 -5.68
C ARG A 68 -7.87 10.73 -6.12
N LYS A 69 -7.21 11.84 -5.81
CA LYS A 69 -5.79 12.01 -6.13
C LYS A 69 -4.92 10.98 -5.40
N PHE A 70 -5.15 10.76 -4.11
CA PHE A 70 -4.41 9.77 -3.34
C PHE A 70 -4.57 8.36 -3.90
N LEU A 71 -5.80 7.95 -4.21
CA LEU A 71 -6.10 6.65 -4.84
C LEU A 71 -5.40 6.45 -6.19
N GLN A 72 -5.19 7.53 -6.95
CA GLN A 72 -4.59 7.46 -8.28
C GLN A 72 -3.06 7.47 -8.24
N GLU A 73 -2.46 8.20 -7.31
CA GLU A 73 -1.03 8.52 -7.31
C GLU A 73 -0.20 7.72 -6.30
N VAL A 74 -0.82 7.09 -5.30
CA VAL A 74 -0.13 6.15 -4.41
C VAL A 74 -0.04 4.79 -5.08
N ASP A 75 1.18 4.28 -5.24
CA ASP A 75 1.46 3.03 -5.97
C ASP A 75 1.66 1.86 -5.00
N SER A 76 0.60 1.44 -4.33
CA SER A 76 0.61 0.31 -3.39
C SER A 76 -0.37 -0.79 -3.81
N ALA A 77 -0.20 -1.99 -3.29
CA ALA A 77 -1.06 -3.13 -3.62
C ALA A 77 -2.52 -2.91 -3.18
N ALA A 78 -2.73 -2.21 -2.06
CA ALA A 78 -4.04 -1.73 -1.63
C ALA A 78 -3.96 -0.26 -1.17
N VAL A 79 -4.89 0.57 -1.66
CA VAL A 79 -4.96 2.00 -1.31
C VAL A 79 -6.36 2.33 -0.79
N TYR A 80 -6.43 2.93 0.39
CA TYR A 80 -7.67 3.14 1.13
C TYR A 80 -8.01 4.61 1.34
N VAL A 81 -9.31 4.90 1.44
CA VAL A 81 -9.85 6.19 1.88
C VAL A 81 -10.73 5.92 3.09
N ASN A 82 -10.43 6.53 4.23
CA ASN A 82 -11.20 6.42 5.48
C ASN A 82 -11.45 4.97 5.94
N ALA A 83 -10.51 4.07 5.67
CA ALA A 83 -10.55 2.68 6.09
C ALA A 83 -9.16 2.25 6.60
N SER A 84 -9.15 1.25 7.49
CA SER A 84 -7.93 0.73 8.08
C SER A 84 -7.11 -0.06 7.07
N THR A 85 -5.78 0.04 7.15
CA THR A 85 -4.86 -0.79 6.34
C THR A 85 -4.90 -2.28 6.73
N ARG A 86 -5.48 -2.62 7.89
CA ARG A 86 -5.68 -4.00 8.34
C ARG A 86 -6.57 -4.83 7.41
N PHE A 87 -7.35 -4.19 6.55
CA PHE A 87 -8.23 -4.88 5.61
C PHE A 87 -7.50 -5.50 4.42
N THR A 88 -6.19 -5.29 4.25
CA THR A 88 -5.43 -5.98 3.20
C THR A 88 -5.23 -7.44 3.59
N ASP A 89 -6.22 -8.24 3.26
CA ASP A 89 -6.34 -9.66 3.59
C ASP A 89 -7.35 -10.29 2.62
N GLY A 90 -7.07 -11.48 2.11
CA GLY A 90 -7.89 -12.16 1.12
C GLY A 90 -9.28 -12.55 1.64
N GLY A 91 -9.41 -12.86 2.92
CA GLY A 91 -10.71 -13.11 3.55
C GLY A 91 -11.58 -11.84 3.57
N GLU A 92 -11.00 -10.72 4.00
CA GLU A 92 -11.66 -9.40 4.00
C GLU A 92 -11.99 -8.92 2.58
N PHE A 93 -11.17 -9.28 1.59
CA PHE A 93 -11.41 -8.96 0.17
C PHE A 93 -12.38 -9.93 -0.53
N GLY A 94 -12.88 -10.95 0.17
CA GLY A 94 -13.86 -11.90 -0.37
C GLY A 94 -13.26 -12.99 -1.28
N LEU A 95 -11.95 -13.21 -1.21
CA LEU A 95 -11.25 -14.30 -1.92
C LEU A 95 -11.40 -15.65 -1.21
N GLY A 96 -11.92 -15.65 0.03
CA GLY A 96 -12.14 -16.82 0.87
C GLY A 96 -10.86 -17.32 1.56
N ALA A 97 -9.77 -17.47 0.82
CA ALA A 97 -8.45 -17.78 1.35
C ALA A 97 -7.36 -17.08 0.54
N GLU A 98 -6.19 -16.88 1.15
CA GLU A 98 -5.00 -16.36 0.48
C GLU A 98 -3.77 -17.25 0.77
N ILE A 99 -2.82 -17.26 -0.17
CA ILE A 99 -1.46 -17.78 0.09
C ILE A 99 -0.56 -16.72 0.76
N GLY A 100 -0.89 -15.45 0.55
CA GLY A 100 -0.18 -14.27 1.06
C GLY A 100 -0.44 -13.06 0.19
N ILE A 101 0.28 -11.97 0.46
CA ILE A 101 0.08 -10.67 -0.18
C ILE A 101 1.31 -10.32 -1.03
N SER A 102 1.10 -10.13 -2.34
CA SER A 102 2.15 -9.71 -3.26
C SER A 102 2.22 -8.19 -3.36
N THR A 103 3.41 -7.63 -3.19
CA THR A 103 3.70 -6.22 -3.48
C THR A 103 4.30 -6.02 -4.87
N GLN A 104 4.56 -7.09 -5.62
CA GLN A 104 5.13 -7.03 -6.96
C GLN A 104 4.09 -6.53 -7.98
N LYS A 105 4.56 -5.90 -9.06
CA LYS A 105 3.70 -5.32 -10.10
C LYS A 105 3.25 -6.32 -11.16
N LEU A 106 3.97 -7.43 -11.31
CA LEU A 106 3.73 -8.41 -12.37
C LEU A 106 2.96 -9.61 -11.84
N HIS A 107 2.16 -10.23 -12.71
CA HIS A 107 1.33 -11.41 -12.44
C HIS A 107 0.18 -11.17 -11.45
N ALA A 108 0.47 -11.04 -10.17
CA ALA A 108 -0.51 -10.85 -9.11
C ALA A 108 -0.03 -9.81 -8.09
N ARG A 109 -0.93 -8.92 -7.66
CA ARG A 109 -0.64 -7.83 -6.72
C ARG A 109 -1.79 -7.68 -5.72
N GLY A 110 -1.45 -7.60 -4.44
CA GLY A 110 -2.40 -7.69 -3.33
C GLY A 110 -2.55 -9.13 -2.82
N PRO A 111 -3.60 -9.40 -2.02
CA PRO A 111 -3.97 -10.75 -1.61
C PRO A 111 -4.08 -11.71 -2.79
N MET A 112 -3.39 -12.85 -2.73
CA MET A 112 -3.35 -13.84 -3.80
C MET A 112 -4.25 -15.03 -3.46
N GLY A 113 -5.39 -15.12 -4.13
CA GLY A 113 -6.34 -16.24 -4.03
C GLY A 113 -6.07 -17.33 -5.07
N VAL A 114 -7.07 -18.19 -5.30
CA VAL A 114 -6.93 -19.33 -6.23
C VAL A 114 -6.72 -18.91 -7.68
N CYS A 115 -7.29 -17.77 -8.10
CA CYS A 115 -7.17 -17.26 -9.47
C CYS A 115 -5.73 -16.84 -9.78
N GLU A 116 -5.05 -16.23 -8.81
CA GLU A 116 -3.67 -15.76 -8.90
C GLU A 116 -2.66 -16.92 -8.99
N LEU A 117 -3.08 -18.16 -8.75
CA LEU A 117 -2.27 -19.38 -8.91
C LEU A 117 -2.50 -20.09 -10.25
N THR A 118 -3.19 -19.44 -11.19
CA THR A 118 -3.45 -19.98 -12.53
C THR A 118 -2.58 -19.29 -13.59
N SER A 119 -2.53 -19.87 -14.79
CA SER A 119 -1.90 -19.27 -15.96
C SER A 119 -2.79 -19.46 -17.19
N SER A 120 -2.62 -18.60 -18.20
CA SER A 120 -3.42 -18.61 -19.42
C SER A 120 -2.73 -19.37 -20.55
N LYS A 121 -3.49 -20.10 -21.36
CA LYS A 121 -3.03 -20.64 -22.65
C LYS A 121 -4.05 -20.32 -23.74
N PHE A 122 -3.57 -20.23 -24.98
CA PHE A 122 -4.44 -20.13 -26.14
C PHE A 122 -4.86 -21.53 -26.61
N ILE A 123 -6.15 -21.67 -26.91
CA ILE A 123 -6.70 -22.89 -27.52
C ILE A 123 -7.19 -22.49 -28.90
N ILE A 124 -6.56 -23.02 -29.95
CA ILE A 124 -6.91 -22.74 -31.34
C ILE A 124 -7.43 -24.03 -31.97
N LEU A 125 -8.66 -23.98 -32.49
CA LEU A 125 -9.27 -25.06 -33.26
C LEU A 125 -9.17 -24.69 -34.74
N GLY A 126 -8.48 -25.52 -35.51
CA GLY A 126 -8.28 -25.32 -36.95
C GLY A 126 -9.06 -26.30 -37.80
N ASP A 127 -9.30 -25.89 -39.04
CA ASP A 127 -9.86 -26.67 -40.15
C ASP A 127 -9.20 -26.22 -41.47
N GLY A 128 -7.86 -26.30 -41.54
CA GLY A 128 -7.09 -26.00 -42.75
C GLY A 128 -6.66 -24.55 -42.94
N GLN A 129 -6.66 -23.71 -41.90
CA GLN A 129 -6.20 -22.34 -42.01
C GLN A 129 -4.69 -22.28 -42.28
N ILE A 130 -4.30 -21.46 -43.26
CA ILE A 130 -2.92 -21.10 -43.56
C ILE A 130 -2.64 -19.65 -43.13
N ARG A 131 -1.38 -19.34 -42.85
CA ARG A 131 -0.90 -17.98 -42.54
C ARG A 131 -0.26 -17.40 -43.80
N GLU A 132 -0.66 -16.19 -44.20
CA GLU A 132 -0.01 -15.40 -45.25
C GLU A 132 1.35 -14.83 -44.81
#